data_AF-A0A936X4I0-F1
#
_entry.id   AF-A0A936X4I0-F1
#
_cell.length_a   1.000
_cell.length_b   1.000
_cell.length_c   1.000
_cell.angle_alpha   90.00
_cell.angle_beta   90.00
_cell.angle_gamma   90.00
#
_symmetry.space_group_name_H-M   'P 1'
#
loop_
_entity.id
_entity.type
_entity.pdbx_description
1 polymer ?
#
loop_
_entity_poly.entity_id
_entity_poly.type
_entity_poly.pdbx_seq_one_letter_code
_entity_poly.pdbx_strand_id
1 'polypeptide(L)'
;MVCMYLIICFVLGFVAITLIDTVGAIESRKQGFKYSRLSYISFCVYILLAVLVSRKYSLSIMLFTNALLGLYDGTIGFWFSIYLKANNGMTEEQEKEMLGVKSAIMMIIISAVCGIVGYGIAGV
;
A
#
# COMPACT_ATOMS: atom_id res chain seq x y z
N MET A 1 19.39 1.28 -18.24
CA MET A 1 18.01 1.82 -18.38
C MET A 1 16.94 1.01 -17.66
N VAL A 2 16.96 -0.33 -17.74
CA VAL A 2 15.95 -1.20 -17.10
C VAL A 2 15.86 -0.89 -15.60
N CYS A 3 16.96 -1.01 -14.84
CA CYS A 3 16.97 -0.77 -13.38
C CYS A 3 16.36 0.59 -12.95
N MET A 4 16.58 1.66 -13.73
CA MET A 4 16.04 2.99 -13.45
C MET A 4 14.51 3.02 -13.51
N TYR A 5 13.90 2.29 -14.45
CA TYR A 5 12.45 2.19 -14.55
C TYR A 5 11.82 1.51 -13.32
N LEU A 6 12.46 0.45 -12.79
CA LEU A 6 11.98 -0.22 -11.57
C LEU A 6 11.98 0.74 -10.38
N ILE A 7 13.07 1.47 -10.20
CA ILE A 7 13.22 2.47 -9.13
C ILE A 7 12.14 3.54 -9.24
N ILE A 8 11.88 4.05 -10.44
CA ILE A 8 10.82 5.06 -10.67
C ILE A 8 9.45 4.50 -10.28
N CYS A 9 9.09 3.30 -10.76
CA CYS A 9 7.82 2.66 -10.40
C CYS A 9 7.69 2.51 -8.88
N PHE A 10 8.76 2.07 -8.22
CA PHE A 10 8.77 1.85 -6.78
C PHE A 10 8.61 3.15 -5.98
N VAL A 11 9.33 4.21 -6.37
CA VAL A 11 9.20 5.55 -5.76
C VAL A 11 7.79 6.10 -5.97
N LEU A 12 7.21 5.95 -7.16
CA LEU A 12 5.82 6.35 -7.41
C LEU A 12 4.83 5.62 -6.51
N GLY A 13 5.03 4.32 -6.29
CA GLY A 13 4.24 3.53 -5.35
C GLY A 13 4.29 4.08 -3.93
N PHE A 14 5.50 4.32 -3.40
CA PHE A 14 5.66 4.88 -2.05
C PHE A 14 5.05 6.27 -1.90
N VAL A 15 5.27 7.15 -2.88
CA VAL A 15 4.69 8.49 -2.86
C VAL A 15 3.17 8.41 -2.88
N ALA A 16 2.59 7.56 -3.73
CA ALA A 16 1.15 7.39 -3.80
C ALA A 16 0.55 6.88 -2.48
N ILE A 17 1.11 5.81 -1.89
CA ILE A 17 0.65 5.28 -0.59
C ILE A 17 0.79 6.34 0.50
N THR A 18 1.95 6.99 0.60
CA THR A 18 2.17 8.04 1.61
C THR A 18 1.17 9.18 1.48
N LEU A 19 0.86 9.62 0.25
CA LEU A 19 -0.15 10.65 0.02
C LEU A 19 -1.56 10.18 0.41
N ILE A 20 -1.93 8.95 0.04
CA ILE A 20 -3.22 8.36 0.42
C ILE A 20 -3.33 8.30 1.94
N ASP A 21 -2.31 7.82 2.63
CA ASP A 21 -2.36 7.64 4.08
C ASP A 21 -2.37 8.97 4.81
N THR A 22 -1.52 9.92 4.41
CA THR A 22 -1.44 11.23 5.07
C THR A 22 -2.67 12.09 4.80
N VAL A 23 -3.03 12.30 3.53
CA VAL A 23 -4.20 13.11 3.16
C VAL A 23 -5.47 12.42 3.64
N GLY A 24 -5.55 11.11 3.46
CA GLY A 24 -6.69 10.32 3.87
C GLY A 24 -6.89 10.29 5.38
N ALA A 25 -5.81 10.24 6.17
CA ALA A 25 -5.90 10.33 7.62
C ALA A 25 -6.48 11.69 8.04
N ILE A 26 -5.98 12.77 7.46
CA ILE A 26 -6.46 14.13 7.72
C ILE A 26 -7.94 14.28 7.36
N GLU A 27 -8.34 13.83 6.18
CA GLU A 27 -9.71 13.97 5.70
C GLU A 27 -10.68 13.04 6.44
N SER A 28 -10.27 11.82 6.80
CA SER A 28 -11.09 10.90 7.60
C SER A 28 -11.44 11.49 8.97
N ARG A 29 -10.48 12.21 9.58
CA ARG A 29 -10.67 12.92 10.84
C ARG A 29 -11.59 14.12 10.69
N LYS A 30 -11.44 14.91 9.62
CA LYS A 30 -12.25 16.12 9.38
C LYS A 30 -13.69 15.81 8.99
N GLN A 31 -13.88 14.84 8.11
CA GLN A 31 -15.18 14.52 7.51
C GLN A 31 -15.89 13.37 8.24
N GLY A 32 -15.22 12.69 9.17
CA GLY A 32 -15.81 11.62 9.98
C GLY A 32 -16.05 10.31 9.24
N PHE A 33 -15.52 10.11 8.04
CA PHE A 33 -15.59 8.81 7.36
C PHE A 33 -14.55 7.84 7.90
N LYS A 34 -14.82 6.53 7.80
CA LYS A 34 -13.88 5.48 8.25
C LYS A 34 -12.65 5.41 7.35
N TYR A 35 -11.46 5.57 7.94
CA TYR A 35 -10.16 5.52 7.24
C TYR A 35 -9.98 4.25 6.41
N SER A 36 -10.51 3.11 6.89
CA SER A 36 -10.45 1.83 6.19
C SER A 36 -11.04 1.83 4.78
N ARG A 37 -11.89 2.81 4.42
CA ARG A 37 -12.38 2.99 3.03
C ARG A 37 -11.27 3.37 2.04
N LEU A 38 -10.17 3.93 2.52
CA LEU A 38 -9.04 4.31 1.67
C LEU A 38 -8.22 3.09 1.23
N SER A 39 -8.38 1.95 1.91
CA SER A 39 -7.74 0.69 1.50
C SER A 39 -8.07 0.30 0.06
N TYR A 40 -9.29 0.58 -0.42
CA TYR A 40 -9.67 0.35 -1.82
C TYR A 40 -8.79 1.15 -2.79
N ILE A 41 -8.40 2.38 -2.42
CA ILE A 41 -7.52 3.22 -3.23
C ILE A 41 -6.09 2.66 -3.19
N SER A 42 -5.59 2.23 -2.04
CA SER A 42 -4.28 1.56 -1.92
C SER A 42 -4.23 0.27 -2.76
N PHE A 43 -5.33 -0.50 -2.83
CA PHE A 43 -5.40 -1.70 -3.68
C PHE A 43 -5.27 -1.33 -5.17
N CYS A 44 -5.90 -0.24 -5.61
CA CYS A 44 -5.71 0.27 -6.97
C CYS A 44 -4.24 0.62 -7.22
N VAL A 45 -3.54 1.23 -6.26
CA VAL A 45 -2.10 1.53 -6.37
C VAL A 45 -1.28 0.25 -6.53
N TYR A 46 -1.54 -0.78 -5.71
CA TYR A 46 -0.84 -2.07 -5.80
C TYR A 46 -1.04 -2.74 -7.17
N ILE A 47 -2.26 -2.72 -7.70
CA ILE A 47 -2.58 -3.29 -9.01
C ILE A 47 -1.89 -2.49 -10.12
N LEU A 48 -1.96 -1.16 -10.07
CA LEU A 48 -1.32 -0.30 -11.08
C LEU A 48 0.20 -0.44 -11.07
N LEU A 49 0.82 -0.47 -9.90
CA LEU A 49 2.26 -0.72 -9.78
C LEU A 49 2.62 -2.06 -10.40
N ALA A 50 1.87 -3.11 -10.07
CA ALA A 50 2.07 -4.45 -10.64
C ALA A 50 1.94 -4.45 -12.17
N VAL A 51 0.92 -3.81 -12.74
CA VAL A 51 0.77 -3.67 -14.20
C VAL A 51 2.00 -2.99 -14.83
N LEU A 52 2.46 -1.89 -14.23
CA LEU A 52 3.59 -1.12 -14.75
C LEU A 52 4.92 -1.89 -14.70
N VAL A 53 5.16 -2.63 -13.62
CA VAL A 53 6.38 -3.44 -13.43
C VAL A 53 6.34 -4.67 -14.34
N SER A 54 5.19 -5.35 -14.44
CA SER A 54 5.04 -6.60 -15.22
C SER A 54 5.34 -6.41 -16.71
N ARG A 55 5.12 -5.21 -17.27
CA ARG A 55 5.45 -4.90 -18.67
C ARG A 55 6.93 -5.07 -19.03
N LYS A 56 7.84 -5.09 -18.05
CA LYS A 56 9.29 -5.16 -18.29
C LYS A 56 10.02 -6.19 -17.45
N TYR A 57 9.33 -6.83 -16.50
CA TYR A 57 9.96 -7.69 -15.49
C TYR A 57 9.17 -8.97 -15.27
N SER A 58 9.86 -9.99 -14.77
CA SER A 58 9.25 -11.26 -14.43
C SER A 58 8.30 -11.14 -13.23
N LEU A 59 7.40 -12.13 -13.11
CA LEU A 59 6.47 -12.27 -11.99
C LEU A 59 7.18 -12.15 -10.63
N SER A 60 8.34 -12.79 -10.46
CA SER A 60 9.09 -12.77 -9.20
C SER A 60 9.53 -11.36 -8.79
N ILE A 61 10.03 -10.55 -9.73
CA ILE A 61 10.44 -9.17 -9.45
C ILE A 61 9.22 -8.32 -9.10
N MET A 62 8.12 -8.47 -9.85
CA MET A 62 6.88 -7.78 -9.57
C MET A 62 6.36 -8.10 -8.16
N LEU A 63 6.26 -9.38 -7.82
CA LEU A 63 5.79 -9.82 -6.49
C LEU A 63 6.68 -9.26 -5.38
N PHE A 64 8.00 -9.30 -5.57
CA PHE A 64 8.94 -8.74 -4.61
C PHE A 64 8.72 -7.23 -4.43
N THR A 65 8.58 -6.48 -5.52
CA THR A 65 8.32 -5.03 -5.42
C THR A 65 6.99 -4.69 -4.78
N ASN A 66 5.92 -5.44 -5.08
CA ASN A 66 4.61 -5.19 -4.47
C ASN A 66 4.62 -5.58 -2.99
N ALA A 67 5.28 -6.68 -2.63
CA ALA A 67 5.45 -7.09 -1.24
C ALA A 67 6.20 -6.01 -0.42
N LEU A 68 7.24 -5.41 -0.97
CA LEU A 68 7.93 -4.29 -0.31
C LEU A 68 7.03 -3.07 -0.15
N LEU A 69 6.19 -2.75 -1.14
CA LEU A 69 5.22 -1.66 -1.02
C LEU A 69 4.16 -1.97 0.04
N GLY A 70 3.64 -3.20 0.08
CA GLY A 70 2.70 -3.64 1.12
C GLY A 70 3.32 -3.64 2.52
N LEU A 71 4.60 -4.03 2.63
CA LEU A 71 5.34 -3.91 3.89
C LEU A 71 5.40 -2.45 4.35
N TYR A 72 5.70 -1.52 3.46
CA TYR A 72 5.72 -0.09 3.76
C TYR A 72 4.35 0.44 4.19
N ASP A 73 3.30 0.13 3.44
CA ASP A 73 1.93 0.55 3.77
C ASP A 73 1.51 0.00 5.14
N GLY A 74 1.69 -1.31 5.36
CA GLY A 74 1.38 -1.96 6.63
C GLY A 74 2.24 -1.54 7.82
N THR A 75 3.29 -0.72 7.62
CA THR A 75 4.15 -0.22 8.69
C THR A 75 4.13 1.30 8.77
N ILE A 76 4.82 1.98 7.85
CA ILE A 76 4.98 3.43 7.82
C ILE A 76 3.64 4.10 7.45
N GLY A 77 2.92 3.55 6.48
CA GLY A 77 1.58 4.04 6.09
C GLY A 77 0.60 4.00 7.26
N PHE A 78 0.52 2.84 7.91
CA PHE A 78 -0.32 2.66 9.10
C PHE A 78 0.12 3.55 10.27
N TRP A 79 1.43 3.74 10.47
CA TRP A 79 1.95 4.67 11.47
C TRP A 79 1.50 6.12 11.22
N PHE A 80 1.48 6.58 9.96
CA PHE A 80 0.95 7.91 9.64
C PHE A 80 -0.52 8.05 10.02
N SER A 81 -1.33 7.01 9.80
CA SER A 81 -2.75 7.03 10.15
C SER A 81 -2.98 7.25 11.65
N ILE A 82 -2.17 6.61 12.49
CA ILE A 82 -2.24 6.71 13.95
C ILE A 82 -1.68 8.06 14.41
N TYR A 83 -0.52 8.46 13.89
CA TYR A 83 0.10 9.74 14.23
C TYR A 83 -0.82 10.92 13.90
N LEU A 84 -1.54 10.85 12.77
CA LEU A 84 -2.48 11.88 12.32
C LEU A 84 -3.88 11.72 12.93
N LYS A 85 -4.10 10.73 13.79
CA LYS A 85 -5.39 10.44 14.44
C LYS A 85 -6.52 10.25 13.43
N ALA A 86 -6.28 9.42 12.42
CA ALA A 86 -7.28 9.02 11.45
C ALA A 86 -8.50 8.41 12.14
N ASN A 87 -9.68 8.52 11.51
CA ASN A 87 -10.90 7.91 12.05
C ASN A 87 -10.91 6.40 11.74
N ASN A 88 -10.17 5.66 12.55
CA ASN A 88 -9.93 4.23 12.40
C ASN A 88 -11.06 3.39 13.01
N GLY A 89 -11.86 3.99 13.89
CA GLY A 89 -12.89 3.27 14.66
C GLY A 89 -12.30 2.29 15.69
N MET A 90 -11.04 2.46 16.06
CA MET A 90 -10.29 1.63 17.00
C MET A 90 -9.96 2.42 18.28
N THR A 91 -9.75 1.71 19.38
CA THR A 91 -9.16 2.30 20.60
C THR A 91 -7.64 2.43 20.45
N GLU A 92 -6.99 3.29 21.26
CA GLU A 92 -5.52 3.44 21.21
C GLU A 92 -4.77 2.12 21.49
N GLU A 93 -5.32 1.24 22.33
CA GLU A 93 -4.75 -0.09 22.58
C GLU A 93 -4.83 -0.98 21.34
N GLN A 94 -5.96 -0.98 20.64
CA GLN A 94 -6.15 -1.74 19.40
C GLN A 94 -5.22 -1.23 18.29
N GLU A 95 -5.05 0.09 18.19
CA GLU A 95 -4.12 0.70 17.21
C GLU A 95 -2.67 0.26 17.46
N LYS A 96 -2.24 0.20 18.72
CA LYS A 96 -0.90 -0.27 19.10
C LYS A 96 -0.72 -1.77 18.85
N GLU A 97 -1.73 -2.60 19.09
CA GLU A 97 -1.67 -4.03 18.78
C GLU A 97 -1.61 -4.31 17.28
N MET A 98 -2.30 -3.49 16.48
CA MET A 98 -2.24 -3.57 15.02
C MET A 98 -0.94 -2.99 14.44
N LEU A 99 -0.28 -2.05 15.12
CA LEU A 99 1.06 -1.57 14.77
C LEU A 99 2.09 -2.67 15.05
N GLY A 100 2.45 -3.44 14.03
CA GLY A 100 3.49 -4.44 14.17
C GLY A 100 3.50 -5.49 13.07
N VAL A 101 4.08 -6.64 13.40
CA VAL A 101 4.34 -7.71 12.43
C VAL A 101 3.05 -8.22 11.77
N LYS A 102 1.91 -8.20 12.49
CA LYS A 102 0.62 -8.68 11.97
C LYS A 102 0.11 -7.83 10.80
N SER A 103 0.11 -6.49 10.91
CA SER A 103 -0.33 -5.60 9.84
C SER A 103 0.63 -5.63 8.66
N ALA A 104 1.94 -5.65 8.92
CA ALA A 104 2.97 -5.81 7.89
C ALA A 104 2.74 -7.09 7.05
N ILE A 105 2.59 -8.25 7.70
CA ILE A 105 2.34 -9.52 7.01
C ILE A 105 1.02 -9.48 6.23
N MET A 106 -0.04 -8.95 6.84
CA MET A 106 -1.34 -8.84 6.17
C MET A 106 -1.25 -8.00 4.89
N MET A 107 -0.58 -6.84 4.94
CA MET A 107 -0.42 -5.98 3.77
C MET A 107 0.53 -6.54 2.72
N ILE A 108 1.56 -7.31 3.11
CA ILE A 108 2.37 -8.09 2.17
C ILE A 108 1.50 -9.08 1.40
N ILE A 109 0.64 -9.83 2.09
CA ILE A 109 -0.24 -10.82 1.47
C ILE A 109 -1.23 -10.13 0.52
N ILE A 110 -1.88 -9.06 0.99
CA ILE A 110 -2.85 -8.31 0.18
C ILE A 110 -2.18 -7.70 -1.06
N SER A 111 -1.03 -7.04 -0.89
CA SER A 111 -0.30 -6.46 -2.02
C SER A 111 0.19 -7.53 -3.00
N ALA A 112 0.59 -8.72 -2.53
CA ALA A 112 0.95 -9.83 -3.40
C ALA A 112 -0.25 -10.33 -4.21
N VAL A 113 -1.43 -10.48 -3.60
CA VAL A 113 -2.68 -10.86 -4.29
C VAL A 113 -3.06 -9.82 -5.34
N CYS A 114 -3.05 -8.53 -4.97
CA CYS A 114 -3.23 -7.43 -5.91
C CYS A 114 -2.18 -7.46 -7.04
N GLY A 115 -0.95 -7.86 -6.72
CA GLY A 115 0.14 -8.00 -7.66
C GLY A 115 -0.12 -9.06 -8.71
N ILE A 116 -0.60 -10.24 -8.31
CA ILE A 116 -1.00 -11.32 -9.22
C ILE A 116 -2.11 -10.84 -10.17
N VAL A 117 -3.11 -10.13 -9.63
CA VAL A 117 -4.20 -9.55 -10.44
C VAL A 117 -3.64 -8.55 -11.46
N GLY A 118 -2.78 -7.63 -11.03
CA GLY A 118 -2.16 -6.65 -11.91
C GLY A 118 -1.25 -7.28 -12.98
N TYR A 119 -0.53 -8.34 -12.65
CA TYR A 119 0.27 -9.10 -13.60
C TYR A 119 -0.60 -9.73 -14.68
N GLY A 120 -1.72 -10.37 -14.30
CA GLY A 120 -2.67 -10.94 -15.26
C GLY A 120 -3.29 -9.88 -16.17
N ILE A 121 -3.62 -8.70 -15.64
CA ILE A 121 -4.13 -7.57 -16.43
C ILE A 121 -3.09 -7.06 -17.45
N ALA A 122 -1.80 -7.12 -17.12
CA ALA A 122 -0.74 -6.70 -18.03
C ALA A 122 -0.63 -7.58 -19.28
N GLY A 123 -1.26 -8.77 -19.30
CA GLY A 123 -1.29 -9.67 -20.45
C GLY A 123 0.05 -10.35 -20.74
N VAL A 124 0.86 -10.56 -19.69
CA VAL A 124 2.21 -11.15 -19.74
C VAL A 124 2.18 -12.62 -19.38
#